data_AF-A0A9K3LN34-F1
#
_entry.id   AF-A0A9K3LN34-F1
#
_cell.length_a   1.000
_cell.length_b   1.000
_cell.length_c   1.000
_cell.angle_alpha   90.00
_cell.angle_beta   90.00
_cell.angle_gamma   90.00
#
_symmetry.space_group_name_H-M   'P 1'
#
loop_
_entity.id
_entity.type
_entity.pdbx_description
1 polymer ?
#
loop_
_entity_poly.entity_id
_entity_poly.type
_entity_poly.pdbx_seq_one_letter_code
_entity_poly.pdbx_strand_id
1 'polypeptide(L)'
;MSSSSPSSRGSTPPPHNVQPVSTIDDGSGPVSAERFLAIHSNKLSVLFALCIGLEETIDDKTVPLMDLSEDSFKSIKKKKDIKPSLEILREEVKRRSEINNQDRKKPRPNSWNAKRCTDWLKANPITEEADVAFLVKRAKENKQVVANPTQKNSSSDVTEQGNKWFGPLPYLRLIHCLLEDDIKEKWIHRNDPKSIQEIDARRSDVRDENAFEMIANRWNSSDFNPTTMVSTCHHDFSEEIDVGFDATSEFARASPDKVKDRLSKMKANLSSIIENWERSGQGDEGRIDEDDDDEEEPGGGSQDSSVEGVASAEKYQWGRSEGRQKAFDCRESFLGSNPSYLLYFWDVLDKNDLFDTNMKKRHKEVQESEDNRLKMVQGEATDNRLILQATLDRKGYLKRRIDTLKDEARQIRFKIFESEQAFYKKELKDLEDEIAKCNEEHGKN
;
A
#
# COMPACT_ATOMS: atom_id res chain seq x y z
N MET A 1 -24.82 -68.04 42.51
CA MET A 1 -25.10 -67.77 41.09
C MET A 1 -25.04 -66.26 40.91
N SER A 2 -24.12 -65.81 40.04
CA SER A 2 -24.10 -64.54 39.26
C SER A 2 -24.43 -63.22 39.98
N SER A 3 -23.67 -62.12 39.93
CA SER A 3 -22.68 -61.65 38.97
C SER A 3 -21.95 -60.43 39.57
N SER A 4 -20.64 -60.38 39.40
CA SER A 4 -19.76 -59.24 39.71
C SER A 4 -19.65 -58.29 38.51
N SER A 5 -19.42 -57.00 38.75
CA SER A 5 -18.72 -56.10 37.81
C SER A 5 -18.06 -54.95 38.58
N PRO A 6 -16.72 -54.79 38.48
CA PRO A 6 -16.00 -53.59 38.86
C PRO A 6 -15.42 -52.84 37.64
N SER A 7 -14.99 -51.60 37.89
CA SER A 7 -14.37 -50.62 37.00
C SER A 7 -13.18 -51.10 36.15
N SER A 8 -13.01 -50.51 34.96
CA SER A 8 -11.67 -50.27 34.39
C SER A 8 -11.66 -49.17 33.31
N ARG A 9 -10.58 -48.38 33.36
CA ARG A 9 -10.06 -47.46 32.34
C ARG A 9 -9.68 -48.19 31.04
N GLY A 10 -9.70 -47.48 29.92
CA GLY A 10 -8.96 -47.77 28.68
C GLY A 10 -8.90 -46.46 27.86
N SER A 11 -7.76 -45.79 27.75
CA SER A 11 -6.62 -46.03 26.84
C SER A 11 -6.98 -45.82 25.36
N THR A 12 -6.54 -44.67 24.86
CA THR A 12 -6.49 -44.24 23.46
C THR A 12 -5.65 -45.17 22.59
N PRO A 13 -6.05 -45.45 21.34
CA PRO A 13 -5.15 -45.99 20.32
C PRO A 13 -4.44 -44.85 19.55
N PRO A 14 -3.21 -45.07 19.05
CA PRO A 14 -2.45 -44.08 18.29
C PRO A 14 -2.98 -43.97 16.85
N PRO A 15 -2.86 -42.79 16.20
CA PRO A 15 -3.28 -42.64 14.82
C PRO A 15 -2.31 -43.38 13.89
N HIS A 16 -2.91 -44.09 12.93
CA HIS A 16 -2.23 -44.75 11.83
C HIS A 16 -1.33 -43.77 11.06
N ASN A 17 -0.10 -44.23 10.84
CA ASN A 17 0.89 -43.66 9.94
C ASN A 17 0.33 -43.68 8.50
N VAL A 18 -0.26 -42.56 8.06
CA VAL A 18 -0.61 -42.32 6.66
C VAL A 18 0.68 -41.87 5.97
N GLN A 19 1.18 -42.71 5.08
CA GLN A 19 2.32 -42.39 4.23
C GLN A 19 2.02 -41.12 3.40
N PRO A 20 3.01 -40.23 3.21
CA PRO A 20 2.85 -39.08 2.35
C PRO A 20 2.55 -39.57 0.93
N VAL A 21 1.35 -39.24 0.44
CA VAL A 21 1.05 -39.27 -0.98
C VAL A 21 2.04 -38.32 -1.63
N SER A 22 2.95 -38.88 -2.41
CA SER A 22 3.91 -38.19 -3.26
C SER A 22 3.15 -37.32 -4.26
N THR A 23 2.89 -36.08 -3.87
CA THR A 23 2.61 -35.00 -4.81
C THR A 23 3.84 -34.86 -5.70
N ILE A 24 3.60 -34.92 -7.01
CA ILE A 24 4.59 -34.61 -8.02
C ILE A 24 5.02 -33.17 -7.76
N ASP A 25 6.19 -33.05 -7.14
CA ASP A 25 6.97 -31.84 -6.98
C ASP A 25 7.48 -31.43 -8.36
N ASP A 26 6.67 -30.68 -9.10
CA ASP A 26 7.17 -29.95 -10.26
C ASP A 26 7.79 -28.66 -9.71
N GLY A 27 9.04 -28.78 -9.26
CA GLY A 27 9.84 -27.79 -8.53
C GLY A 27 10.16 -26.53 -9.33
N SER A 28 9.15 -25.82 -9.84
CA SER A 28 9.27 -24.56 -10.53
C SER A 28 8.69 -23.46 -9.64
N GLY A 29 9.54 -22.80 -8.85
CA GLY A 29 9.16 -21.57 -8.16
C GLY A 29 8.66 -20.49 -9.14
N PRO A 30 8.07 -19.39 -8.65
CA PRO A 30 7.40 -18.39 -9.50
C PRO A 30 8.32 -17.95 -10.65
N VAL A 31 7.77 -17.82 -11.85
CA VAL A 31 8.55 -17.52 -13.06
C VAL A 31 9.11 -16.09 -13.03
N SER A 32 10.09 -15.75 -13.87
CA SER A 32 10.80 -14.47 -13.76
C SER A 32 9.87 -13.26 -13.94
N ALA A 33 8.96 -13.35 -14.91
CA ALA A 33 7.94 -12.33 -15.17
C ALA A 33 6.94 -12.21 -14.02
N GLU A 34 6.57 -13.33 -13.40
CA GLU A 34 5.67 -13.37 -12.23
C GLU A 34 6.31 -12.70 -11.01
N ARG A 35 7.58 -13.00 -10.71
CA ARG A 35 8.32 -12.33 -9.63
C ARG A 35 8.43 -10.83 -9.86
N PHE A 36 8.73 -10.41 -11.09
CA PHE A 36 8.81 -8.99 -11.43
C PHE A 36 7.47 -8.29 -11.24
N LEU A 37 6.37 -8.92 -11.72
CA LEU A 37 5.02 -8.39 -11.55
C LEU A 37 4.65 -8.26 -10.06
N ALA A 38 4.98 -9.28 -9.24
CA ALA A 38 4.71 -9.30 -7.81
C ALA A 38 5.48 -8.20 -7.05
N ILE A 39 6.78 -8.02 -7.34
CA ILE A 39 7.61 -6.94 -6.74
C ILE A 39 6.98 -5.57 -6.98
N HIS A 40 6.42 -5.34 -8.17
CA HIS A 40 5.76 -4.08 -8.50
C HIS A 40 4.26 -4.05 -8.16
N SER A 41 3.82 -4.86 -7.18
CA SER A 41 2.45 -4.90 -6.65
C SER A 41 1.39 -5.24 -7.70
N ASN A 42 1.72 -6.12 -8.66
CA ASN A 42 0.80 -6.60 -9.70
C ASN A 42 0.10 -5.48 -10.49
N LYS A 43 0.78 -4.34 -10.67
CA LYS A 43 0.23 -3.19 -11.40
C LYS A 43 0.01 -3.55 -12.87
N LEU A 44 -1.16 -3.17 -13.40
CA LEU A 44 -1.49 -3.40 -14.81
C LEU A 44 -0.52 -2.74 -15.78
N SER A 45 0.07 -1.59 -15.40
CA SER A 45 1.11 -0.92 -16.18
C SER A 45 2.44 -1.67 -16.23
N VAL A 46 2.71 -2.55 -15.27
CA VAL A 46 3.89 -3.42 -15.26
C VAL A 46 3.62 -4.66 -16.11
N LEU A 47 2.42 -5.23 -16.00
CA LEU A 47 1.97 -6.30 -16.91
C LEU A 47 2.04 -5.84 -18.37
N PHE A 48 1.58 -4.63 -18.65
CA PHE A 48 1.67 -4.05 -19.99
C PHE A 48 3.12 -3.96 -20.47
N ALA A 49 4.05 -3.53 -19.62
CA ALA A 49 5.48 -3.47 -19.96
C ALA A 49 6.05 -4.86 -20.27
N LEU A 50 5.67 -5.88 -19.48
CA LEU A 50 6.10 -7.27 -19.67
C LEU A 50 5.56 -7.87 -20.98
N CYS A 51 4.37 -7.46 -21.43
CA CYS A 51 3.78 -7.93 -22.69
C CYS A 51 4.32 -7.25 -23.95
N ILE A 52 5.14 -6.20 -23.84
CA ILE A 52 5.70 -5.52 -25.03
C ILE A 52 6.57 -6.48 -25.84
N GLY A 53 6.25 -6.64 -27.13
CA GLY A 53 6.94 -7.54 -28.05
C GLY A 53 6.31 -8.93 -28.14
N LEU A 54 5.34 -9.27 -27.27
CA LEU A 54 4.57 -10.51 -27.38
C LEU A 54 3.39 -10.29 -28.32
N GLU A 55 3.06 -11.32 -29.10
CA GLU A 55 2.01 -11.30 -30.10
C GLU A 55 1.09 -12.50 -29.92
N GLU A 56 -0.18 -12.33 -30.26
CA GLU A 56 -1.19 -13.38 -30.35
C GLU A 56 -1.75 -13.43 -31.78
N THR A 57 -2.16 -14.63 -32.21
CA THR A 57 -2.79 -14.81 -33.53
C THR A 57 -4.30 -14.88 -33.35
N ILE A 58 -5.02 -13.92 -33.94
CA ILE A 58 -6.48 -13.86 -33.97
C ILE A 58 -6.90 -13.76 -35.43
N ASP A 59 -7.75 -14.68 -35.91
CA ASP A 59 -8.29 -14.69 -37.28
C ASP A 59 -7.22 -14.53 -38.38
N ASP A 60 -6.16 -15.35 -38.32
CA ASP A 60 -5.00 -15.34 -39.23
C ASP A 60 -4.22 -14.02 -39.27
N LYS A 61 -4.41 -13.14 -38.28
CA LYS A 61 -3.63 -11.91 -38.10
C LYS A 61 -2.85 -11.95 -36.79
N THR A 62 -1.57 -11.64 -36.88
CA THR A 62 -0.69 -11.48 -35.73
C THR A 62 -0.90 -10.07 -35.15
N VAL A 63 -1.38 -10.00 -33.91
CA VAL A 63 -1.62 -8.74 -33.19
C VAL A 63 -0.83 -8.71 -31.88
N PRO A 64 -0.47 -7.54 -31.35
CA PRO A 64 0.19 -7.47 -30.04
C PRO A 64 -0.67 -8.08 -28.93
N LEU A 65 -0.05 -8.81 -28.01
CA LEU A 65 -0.74 -9.46 -26.89
C LEU A 65 -1.51 -8.47 -26.01
N MET A 66 -1.02 -7.22 -25.90
CA MET A 66 -1.75 -6.11 -25.28
C MET A 66 -1.58 -4.85 -26.11
N ASP A 67 -2.69 -4.27 -26.57
CA ASP A 67 -2.72 -2.97 -27.23
C ASP A 67 -3.72 -2.02 -26.54
N LEU A 68 -3.24 -0.84 -26.11
CA LEU A 68 -4.07 0.24 -25.54
C LEU A 68 -5.05 0.86 -26.55
N SER A 69 -4.89 0.51 -27.82
CA SER A 69 -5.71 0.95 -28.95
C SER A 69 -6.84 -0.03 -29.29
N GLU A 70 -6.85 -1.25 -28.71
CA GLU A 70 -7.95 -2.20 -28.83
C GLU A 70 -9.23 -1.65 -28.17
N ASP A 71 -10.40 -1.97 -28.74
CA ASP A 71 -11.71 -1.47 -28.27
C ASP A 71 -11.96 -1.77 -26.79
N SER A 72 -11.51 -2.94 -26.30
CA SER A 72 -11.56 -3.32 -24.90
C SER A 72 -10.90 -2.27 -23.99
N PHE A 73 -9.80 -1.64 -24.42
CA PHE A 73 -9.08 -0.64 -23.62
C PHE A 73 -9.45 0.81 -23.99
N LYS A 74 -10.32 1.04 -24.98
CA LYS A 74 -10.76 2.40 -25.37
C LYS A 74 -11.71 3.04 -24.35
N SER A 75 -12.53 2.24 -23.68
CA SER A 75 -13.50 2.68 -22.65
C SER A 75 -12.86 3.04 -21.30
N ILE A 76 -11.57 2.73 -21.10
CA ILE A 76 -10.88 3.00 -19.84
C ILE A 76 -10.55 4.50 -19.73
N LYS A 77 -11.28 5.19 -18.85
CA LYS A 77 -11.17 6.65 -18.59
C LYS A 77 -9.76 7.12 -18.18
N LYS A 78 -8.89 6.22 -17.68
CA LYS A 78 -7.52 6.54 -17.23
C LYS A 78 -6.44 5.71 -17.91
N LYS A 79 -6.31 5.82 -19.24
CA LYS A 79 -5.22 5.18 -20.01
C LYS A 79 -3.80 5.46 -19.46
N LYS A 80 -3.62 6.60 -18.77
CA LYS A 80 -2.37 6.98 -18.09
C LYS A 80 -1.96 6.03 -16.95
N ASP A 81 -2.91 5.33 -16.33
CA ASP A 81 -2.65 4.42 -15.21
C ASP A 81 -2.25 3.01 -15.69
N ILE A 82 -2.55 2.70 -16.95
CA ILE A 82 -2.19 1.45 -17.63
C ILE A 82 -0.90 1.62 -18.44
N LYS A 83 -0.63 2.82 -18.94
CA LYS A 83 0.61 3.10 -19.66
C LYS A 83 1.81 2.91 -18.72
N PRO A 84 2.80 2.08 -19.07
CA PRO A 84 4.03 1.94 -18.30
C PRO A 84 4.72 3.30 -18.11
N SER A 85 5.21 3.56 -16.89
CA SER A 85 6.07 4.71 -16.66
C SER A 85 7.44 4.50 -17.31
N LEU A 86 8.18 5.59 -17.54
CA LEU A 86 9.53 5.51 -18.10
C LEU A 86 10.49 4.69 -17.21
N GLU A 87 10.31 4.77 -15.89
CA GLU A 87 11.10 4.00 -14.92
C GLU A 87 10.88 2.50 -15.10
N ILE A 88 9.62 2.06 -15.13
CA ILE A 88 9.27 0.64 -15.35
C ILE A 88 9.79 0.12 -16.69
N LEU A 89 9.69 0.92 -17.76
CA LEU A 89 10.24 0.53 -19.06
C LEU A 89 11.77 0.34 -19.02
N ARG A 90 12.50 1.18 -18.28
CA ARG A 90 13.95 1.05 -18.14
C ARG A 90 14.35 -0.16 -17.29
N GLU A 91 13.60 -0.42 -16.21
CA GLU A 91 13.80 -1.60 -15.38
C GLU A 91 13.54 -2.89 -16.17
N GLU A 92 12.48 -2.94 -16.96
CA GLU A 92 12.17 -4.11 -17.78
C GLU A 92 13.22 -4.34 -18.88
N VAL A 93 13.71 -3.28 -19.54
CA VAL A 93 14.84 -3.38 -20.48
C VAL A 93 16.06 -3.99 -19.78
N LYS A 94 16.38 -3.52 -18.57
CA LYS A 94 17.50 -4.03 -17.79
C LYS A 94 17.29 -5.51 -17.45
N ARG A 95 16.12 -5.87 -16.92
CA ARG A 95 15.77 -7.25 -16.55
C ARG A 95 15.88 -8.20 -17.74
N ARG A 96 15.24 -7.88 -18.87
CA ARG A 96 15.30 -8.72 -20.08
C ARG A 96 16.73 -8.87 -20.60
N SER A 97 17.53 -7.82 -20.53
CA SER A 97 18.93 -7.87 -20.97
C SER A 97 19.86 -8.68 -20.06
N GLU A 98 19.49 -8.86 -18.79
CA GLU A 98 20.23 -9.71 -17.85
C GLU A 98 19.90 -11.19 -18.04
N ILE A 99 18.67 -11.49 -18.46
CA ILE A 99 18.21 -12.84 -18.75
C ILE A 99 18.69 -13.28 -20.14
N ASN A 100 18.57 -12.39 -21.13
CA ASN A 100 18.94 -12.68 -22.51
C ASN A 100 20.44 -12.41 -22.72
N ASN A 101 21.27 -13.40 -22.41
CA ASN A 101 22.75 -13.34 -22.50
C ASN A 101 23.31 -13.27 -23.95
N GLN A 102 22.47 -13.07 -24.96
CA GLN A 102 22.89 -13.12 -26.37
C GLN A 102 23.54 -11.82 -26.86
N ASP A 103 23.30 -10.68 -26.20
CA ASP A 103 23.85 -9.39 -26.63
C ASP A 103 25.23 -9.10 -26.04
N ARG A 104 26.25 -8.98 -26.90
CA ARG A 104 27.63 -8.62 -26.50
C ARG A 104 27.74 -7.23 -25.87
N LYS A 105 26.71 -6.38 -25.97
CA LYS A 105 26.66 -5.03 -25.38
C LYS A 105 25.37 -4.84 -24.59
N LYS A 106 25.46 -4.95 -23.26
CA LYS A 106 24.34 -4.70 -22.35
C LYS A 106 23.78 -3.28 -22.53
N PRO A 107 22.46 -3.11 -22.64
CA PRO A 107 21.84 -1.80 -22.76
C PRO A 107 22.07 -0.96 -21.49
N ARG A 108 22.15 0.36 -21.65
CA ARG A 108 22.26 1.34 -20.55
C ARG A 108 21.03 2.25 -20.55
N PRO A 109 19.88 1.78 -20.05
CA PRO A 109 18.59 2.44 -20.25
C PRO A 109 18.39 3.71 -19.41
N ASN A 110 19.23 4.00 -18.43
CA ASN A 110 19.07 5.15 -17.52
C ASN A 110 18.93 6.52 -18.24
N SER A 111 19.51 6.67 -19.43
CA SER A 111 19.41 7.89 -20.25
C SER A 111 18.41 7.77 -21.42
N TRP A 112 17.70 6.64 -21.56
CA TRP A 112 16.81 6.39 -22.69
C TRP A 112 15.45 7.05 -22.47
N ASN A 113 14.82 7.48 -23.56
CA ASN A 113 13.43 7.94 -23.55
C ASN A 113 12.46 6.77 -23.73
N ALA A 114 11.16 7.00 -23.50
CA ALA A 114 10.15 5.95 -23.51
C ALA A 114 10.07 5.22 -24.87
N LYS A 115 10.13 5.98 -25.97
CA LYS A 115 10.12 5.44 -27.34
C LYS A 115 11.25 4.44 -27.54
N ARG A 116 12.48 4.82 -27.19
CA ARG A 116 13.66 3.96 -27.32
C ARG A 116 13.56 2.70 -26.46
N CYS A 117 13.01 2.79 -25.25
CA CYS A 117 12.79 1.60 -24.43
C CYS A 117 11.75 0.67 -25.07
N THR A 118 10.61 1.20 -25.52
CA THR A 118 9.57 0.42 -26.18
C THR A 118 10.07 -0.25 -27.47
N ASP A 119 10.80 0.48 -28.32
CA ASP A 119 11.37 -0.06 -29.56
C ASP A 119 12.34 -1.22 -29.27
N TRP A 120 13.18 -1.07 -28.23
CA TRP A 120 14.09 -2.14 -27.82
C TRP A 120 13.34 -3.35 -27.27
N LEU A 121 12.31 -3.15 -26.45
CA LEU A 121 11.49 -4.25 -25.88
C LEU A 121 10.71 -5.00 -26.96
N LYS A 122 10.25 -4.32 -28.02
CA LYS A 122 9.63 -4.96 -29.18
C LYS A 122 10.62 -5.85 -29.96
N ALA A 123 11.85 -5.37 -30.13
CA ALA A 123 12.89 -6.14 -30.81
C ALA A 123 13.46 -7.29 -29.94
N ASN A 124 13.22 -7.27 -28.63
CA ASN A 124 13.70 -8.25 -27.66
C ASN A 124 12.52 -8.79 -26.82
N PRO A 125 11.62 -9.58 -27.43
CA PRO A 125 10.51 -10.19 -26.72
C PRO A 125 10.99 -11.22 -25.68
N ILE A 126 10.13 -11.52 -24.71
CA ILE A 126 10.38 -12.62 -23.77
C ILE A 126 10.22 -13.94 -24.54
N THR A 127 11.24 -14.78 -24.50
CA THR A 127 11.27 -16.06 -25.24
C THR A 127 11.06 -17.28 -24.35
N GLU A 128 11.14 -17.10 -23.03
CA GLU A 128 11.00 -18.19 -22.06
C GLU A 128 9.55 -18.68 -22.03
N GLU A 129 9.33 -19.96 -22.35
CA GLU A 129 8.00 -20.52 -22.58
C GLU A 129 7.09 -20.40 -21.34
N ALA A 130 7.65 -20.62 -20.15
CA ALA A 130 6.91 -20.52 -18.89
C ALA A 130 6.47 -19.06 -18.58
N ASP A 131 7.34 -18.08 -18.83
CA ASP A 131 7.00 -16.66 -18.68
C ASP A 131 5.95 -16.23 -19.72
N VAL A 132 6.09 -16.70 -20.97
CA VAL A 132 5.12 -16.40 -22.04
C VAL A 132 3.75 -17.00 -21.71
N ALA A 133 3.68 -18.25 -21.27
CA ALA A 133 2.42 -18.90 -20.89
C ALA A 133 1.73 -18.15 -19.74
N PHE A 134 2.49 -17.75 -18.72
CA PHE A 134 2.00 -16.93 -17.61
C PHE A 134 1.45 -15.58 -18.10
N LEU A 135 2.21 -14.85 -18.91
CA LEU A 135 1.83 -13.53 -19.40
C LEU A 135 0.61 -13.59 -20.33
N VAL A 136 0.52 -14.60 -21.19
CA VAL A 136 -0.65 -14.83 -22.06
C VAL A 136 -1.89 -15.11 -21.23
N LYS A 137 -1.81 -15.99 -20.23
CA LYS A 137 -2.92 -16.26 -19.31
C LYS A 137 -3.38 -14.97 -18.61
N ARG A 138 -2.44 -14.23 -18.03
CA ARG A 138 -2.74 -13.00 -17.27
C ARG A 138 -3.28 -11.87 -18.15
N ALA A 139 -2.77 -11.73 -19.38
CA ALA A 139 -3.27 -10.76 -20.35
C ALA A 139 -4.72 -11.09 -20.75
N LYS A 140 -5.04 -12.35 -21.01
CA LYS A 140 -6.40 -12.81 -21.34
C LYS A 140 -7.39 -12.57 -20.21
N GLU A 141 -7.02 -12.90 -18.97
CA GLU A 141 -7.83 -12.59 -17.78
C GLU A 141 -8.14 -11.09 -17.68
N ASN A 142 -7.13 -10.24 -17.89
CA ASN A 142 -7.33 -8.79 -17.86
C ASN A 142 -8.21 -8.29 -19.03
N LYS A 143 -8.04 -8.84 -20.24
CA LYS A 143 -8.92 -8.51 -21.38
C LYS A 143 -10.37 -8.89 -21.08
N GLN A 144 -10.62 -10.03 -20.41
CA GLN A 144 -11.96 -10.46 -20.03
C GLN A 144 -12.59 -9.59 -18.93
N VAL A 145 -11.83 -9.23 -17.89
CA VAL A 145 -12.30 -8.35 -16.80
C VAL A 145 -12.66 -6.95 -17.33
N VAL A 146 -11.90 -6.47 -18.31
CA VAL A 146 -12.12 -5.17 -18.95
C VAL A 146 -13.28 -5.20 -19.96
N ALA A 147 -13.48 -6.33 -20.66
CA ALA A 147 -14.57 -6.49 -21.63
C ALA A 147 -15.93 -6.80 -20.98
N ASN A 148 -15.94 -7.53 -19.86
CA ASN A 148 -17.14 -7.91 -19.12
C ASN A 148 -17.01 -7.48 -17.65
N PRO A 149 -17.47 -6.26 -17.27
CA PRO A 149 -17.45 -5.83 -15.87
C PRO A 149 -18.35 -6.67 -14.93
N THR A 150 -19.07 -7.68 -15.43
CA THR A 150 -20.09 -8.44 -14.68
C THR A 150 -19.83 -9.95 -14.55
N GLN A 151 -18.67 -10.51 -14.93
CA GLN A 151 -18.42 -11.95 -14.74
C GLN A 151 -17.28 -12.24 -13.75
N LYS A 152 -17.69 -12.62 -12.54
CA LYS A 152 -16.92 -13.41 -11.57
C LYS A 152 -16.40 -14.67 -12.28
N ASN A 153 -15.09 -14.89 -12.27
CA ASN A 153 -14.53 -16.22 -12.46
C ASN A 153 -13.71 -16.61 -11.23
N SER A 154 -14.27 -17.59 -10.54
CA SER A 154 -13.67 -18.43 -9.51
C SER A 154 -12.56 -19.29 -10.12
N SER A 155 -11.31 -19.03 -9.74
CA SER A 155 -10.27 -20.06 -9.77
C SER A 155 -9.41 -19.89 -8.54
N SER A 156 -9.65 -20.79 -7.59
CA SER A 156 -8.93 -20.98 -6.35
C SER A 156 -7.48 -21.37 -6.60
N ASP A 157 -6.56 -20.58 -6.07
CA ASP A 157 -5.30 -21.08 -5.56
C ASP A 157 -5.02 -20.40 -4.20
N VAL A 158 -4.93 -21.21 -3.14
CA VAL A 158 -5.06 -20.83 -1.73
C VAL A 158 -3.72 -20.37 -1.12
N THR A 159 -2.74 -20.04 -1.96
CA THR A 159 -1.40 -19.64 -1.49
C THR A 159 -1.14 -18.18 -1.80
N GLU A 160 -1.50 -17.33 -0.82
CA GLU A 160 -1.13 -15.90 -0.59
C GLU A 160 -2.36 -15.02 -0.26
N GLN A 161 -3.15 -15.43 0.74
CA GLN A 161 -4.06 -14.49 1.40
C GLN A 161 -3.27 -13.36 2.05
N GLY A 162 -3.50 -12.16 1.53
CA GLY A 162 -3.57 -10.97 2.36
C GLY A 162 -2.28 -10.19 2.53
N ASN A 163 -2.10 -9.18 1.66
CA ASN A 163 -1.36 -8.00 2.10
C ASN A 163 -2.05 -6.66 1.85
N LYS A 164 -3.12 -6.59 1.05
CA LYS A 164 -3.82 -5.31 0.81
C LYS A 164 -5.33 -5.52 0.64
N TRP A 165 -6.12 -4.65 1.27
CA TRP A 165 -7.53 -4.46 0.89
C TRP A 165 -7.56 -3.73 -0.45
N PHE A 166 -8.34 -4.24 -1.40
CA PHE A 166 -8.55 -3.65 -2.71
C PHE A 166 -10.02 -3.86 -3.11
N GLY A 167 -10.49 -3.07 -4.08
CA GLY A 167 -11.90 -3.09 -4.47
C GLY A 167 -12.84 -2.57 -3.38
N PRO A 168 -14.16 -2.59 -3.62
CA PRO A 168 -15.15 -2.03 -2.69
C PRO A 168 -15.52 -2.98 -1.53
N LEU A 169 -15.51 -4.29 -1.74
CA LEU A 169 -16.00 -5.30 -0.78
C LEU A 169 -15.46 -5.17 0.66
N PRO A 170 -14.12 -5.10 0.90
CA PRO A 170 -13.62 -5.04 2.27
C PRO A 170 -14.04 -3.74 2.99
N TYR A 171 -14.25 -2.65 2.24
CA TYR A 171 -14.71 -1.37 2.77
C TYR A 171 -16.21 -1.37 3.03
N LEU A 172 -17.01 -1.99 2.16
CA LEU A 172 -18.44 -2.17 2.39
C LEU A 172 -18.67 -3.00 3.66
N ARG A 173 -17.99 -4.14 3.81
CA ARG A 173 -18.05 -4.92 5.06
C ARG A 173 -17.66 -4.11 6.29
N LEU A 174 -16.62 -3.28 6.17
CA LEU A 174 -16.19 -2.38 7.24
C LEU A 174 -17.26 -1.33 7.60
N ILE A 175 -17.97 -0.78 6.61
CA ILE A 175 -19.11 0.13 6.84
C ILE A 175 -20.20 -0.59 7.62
N HIS A 176 -20.53 -1.83 7.26
CA HIS A 176 -21.54 -2.61 7.95
C HIS A 176 -21.15 -2.98 9.39
N CYS A 177 -19.86 -3.19 9.68
CA CYS A 177 -19.43 -3.38 11.07
C CYS A 177 -19.78 -2.18 11.97
N LEU A 178 -19.83 -0.96 11.42
CA LEU A 178 -20.22 0.23 12.19
C LEU A 178 -21.71 0.30 12.52
N LEU A 179 -22.53 -0.54 11.88
CA LEU A 179 -23.99 -0.54 12.05
C LEU A 179 -24.47 -1.50 13.12
N GLU A 180 -23.62 -2.40 13.59
CA GLU A 180 -23.94 -3.29 14.72
C GLU A 180 -24.17 -2.45 15.99
N ASP A 181 -25.26 -2.70 16.70
CA ASP A 181 -25.75 -1.81 17.75
C ASP A 181 -24.71 -1.55 18.86
N ASP A 182 -23.99 -2.60 19.29
CA ASP A 182 -22.95 -2.54 20.32
C ASP A 182 -21.74 -1.71 19.87
N ILE A 183 -21.31 -1.90 18.62
CA ILE A 183 -20.24 -1.13 17.99
C ILE A 183 -20.67 0.32 17.77
N LYS A 184 -21.91 0.53 17.31
CA LYS A 184 -22.49 1.85 17.03
C LYS A 184 -22.53 2.69 18.29
N GLU A 185 -23.05 2.14 19.40
CA GLU A 185 -23.07 2.79 20.70
C GLU A 185 -21.65 3.16 21.16
N LYS A 186 -20.72 2.19 21.14
CA LYS A 186 -19.32 2.44 21.53
C LYS A 186 -18.63 3.48 20.63
N TRP A 187 -18.99 3.51 19.35
CA TRP A 187 -18.43 4.43 18.36
C TRP A 187 -18.89 5.87 18.57
N ILE A 188 -20.15 6.07 18.94
CA ILE A 188 -20.73 7.39 19.23
C ILE A 188 -20.02 8.01 20.44
N HIS A 189 -19.83 7.23 21.51
CA HIS A 189 -19.23 7.66 22.77
C HIS A 189 -17.69 7.60 22.82
N ARG A 190 -17.02 7.29 21.70
CA ARG A 190 -15.56 7.04 21.68
C ARG A 190 -14.70 8.24 22.13
N ASN A 191 -15.25 9.45 22.03
CA ASN A 191 -14.57 10.71 22.32
C ASN A 191 -15.05 11.34 23.63
N ASP A 192 -15.89 10.64 24.40
CA ASP A 192 -16.41 11.16 25.65
C ASP A 192 -15.27 11.29 26.69
N PRO A 193 -15.34 12.29 27.59
CA PRO A 193 -14.32 12.47 28.62
C PRO A 193 -14.20 11.21 29.48
N LYS A 194 -12.99 10.69 29.57
CA LYS A 194 -12.68 9.55 30.46
C LYS A 194 -12.28 10.05 31.83
N SER A 195 -12.71 9.35 32.85
CA SER A 195 -12.20 9.52 34.21
C SER A 195 -10.72 9.14 34.30
N ILE A 196 -10.04 9.65 35.33
CA ILE A 196 -8.61 9.34 35.57
C ILE A 196 -8.41 7.83 35.75
N GLN A 197 -9.33 7.17 36.46
CA GLN A 197 -9.31 5.73 36.69
C GLN A 197 -9.37 4.93 35.39
N GLU A 198 -10.20 5.36 34.43
CA GLU A 198 -10.30 4.71 33.11
C GLU A 198 -9.05 4.95 32.25
N ILE A 199 -8.41 6.11 32.40
CA ILE A 199 -7.14 6.40 31.72
C ILE A 199 -6.02 5.51 32.28
N ASP A 200 -5.94 5.37 33.61
CA ASP A 200 -4.94 4.54 34.28
C ASP A 200 -5.14 3.05 33.98
N ALA A 201 -6.40 2.59 33.87
CA ALA A 201 -6.74 1.22 33.51
C ALA A 201 -6.48 0.87 32.03
N ARG A 202 -6.07 1.83 31.18
CA ARG A 202 -5.87 1.61 29.72
C ARG A 202 -4.80 0.58 29.36
N ARG A 203 -3.88 0.28 30.29
CA ARG A 203 -2.87 -0.79 30.12
C ARG A 203 -3.18 -2.06 30.91
N SER A 204 -4.35 -2.14 31.54
CA SER A 204 -4.76 -3.35 32.24
C SER A 204 -5.24 -4.41 31.25
N ASP A 205 -5.01 -5.67 31.60
CA ASP A 205 -5.48 -6.83 30.82
C ASP A 205 -7.02 -7.02 30.93
N VAL A 206 -7.67 -6.30 31.85
CA VAL A 206 -9.12 -6.36 32.11
C VAL A 206 -9.84 -5.14 31.52
N ARG A 207 -9.19 -4.36 30.66
CA ARG A 207 -9.83 -3.20 30.04
C ARG A 207 -10.90 -3.63 29.05
N ASP A 208 -11.93 -2.81 28.92
CA ASP A 208 -12.91 -2.96 27.85
C ASP A 208 -12.27 -2.80 26.46
N GLU A 209 -12.79 -3.55 25.51
CA GLU A 209 -12.47 -3.39 24.10
C GLU A 209 -12.87 -1.98 23.62
N ASN A 210 -12.02 -1.38 22.80
CA ASN A 210 -12.36 -0.13 22.12
C ASN A 210 -13.13 -0.41 20.82
N ALA A 211 -13.81 0.61 20.28
CA ALA A 211 -14.62 0.43 19.08
C ALA A 211 -13.84 -0.10 17.86
N PHE A 212 -12.55 0.21 17.71
CA PHE A 212 -11.73 -0.32 16.62
C PHE A 212 -11.41 -1.81 16.80
N GLU A 213 -11.26 -2.26 18.05
CA GLU A 213 -11.09 -3.67 18.40
C GLU A 213 -12.37 -4.46 18.11
N MET A 214 -13.52 -3.94 18.54
CA MET A 214 -14.82 -4.55 18.26
C MET A 214 -15.08 -4.65 16.75
N ILE A 215 -14.81 -3.59 15.98
CA ILE A 215 -14.93 -3.60 14.52
C ILE A 215 -13.99 -4.62 13.89
N ALA A 216 -12.72 -4.69 14.33
CA ALA A 216 -11.76 -5.65 13.79
C ALA A 216 -12.20 -7.10 14.08
N ASN A 217 -12.69 -7.37 15.29
CA ASN A 217 -13.23 -8.67 15.68
C ASN A 217 -14.45 -9.04 14.84
N ARG A 218 -15.40 -8.12 14.67
CA ARG A 218 -16.63 -8.35 13.90
C ARG A 218 -16.35 -8.54 12.41
N TRP A 219 -15.49 -7.71 11.81
CA TRP A 219 -15.10 -7.84 10.40
C TRP A 219 -14.49 -9.22 10.12
N ASN A 220 -13.70 -9.73 11.07
CA ASN A 220 -13.03 -11.02 11.00
C ASN A 220 -13.92 -12.23 11.39
N SER A 221 -15.16 -12.02 11.81
CA SER A 221 -16.05 -13.08 12.27
C SER A 221 -16.75 -13.79 11.11
N SER A 222 -16.78 -15.12 11.14
CA SER A 222 -17.56 -15.96 10.21
C SER A 222 -19.07 -15.80 10.38
N ASP A 223 -19.51 -15.38 11.55
CA ASP A 223 -20.92 -15.26 11.90
C ASP A 223 -21.49 -13.89 11.50
N PHE A 224 -20.63 -12.99 11.00
CA PHE A 224 -21.02 -11.70 10.47
C PHE A 224 -21.20 -11.78 8.96
N ASN A 225 -22.45 -11.90 8.49
CA ASN A 225 -22.78 -12.05 7.07
C ASN A 225 -23.77 -10.97 6.59
N PRO A 226 -23.37 -9.69 6.60
CA PRO A 226 -24.22 -8.60 6.13
C PRO A 226 -24.37 -8.57 4.61
N THR A 227 -25.46 -7.97 4.16
CA THR A 227 -25.67 -7.52 2.78
C THR A 227 -25.77 -6.00 2.74
N THR A 228 -25.34 -5.38 1.64
CA THR A 228 -25.50 -3.93 1.47
C THR A 228 -26.97 -3.56 1.31
N MET A 229 -27.35 -2.40 1.83
CA MET A 229 -28.65 -1.80 1.55
C MET A 229 -28.72 -1.35 0.09
N VAL A 230 -29.87 -1.52 -0.54
CA VAL A 230 -30.12 -0.89 -1.85
C VAL A 230 -30.15 0.63 -1.66
N SER A 231 -29.38 1.34 -2.47
CA SER A 231 -29.25 2.79 -2.40
C SER A 231 -29.27 3.41 -3.79
N THR A 232 -29.95 4.55 -3.90
CA THR A 232 -29.97 5.36 -5.12
C THR A 232 -28.76 6.29 -5.22
N CYS A 233 -27.79 6.22 -4.29
CA CYS A 233 -26.63 7.11 -4.27
C CYS A 233 -25.63 6.88 -5.42
N HIS A 234 -25.64 5.68 -6.03
CA HIS A 234 -24.80 5.31 -7.16
C HIS A 234 -25.33 4.01 -7.79
N HIS A 235 -25.18 3.83 -9.11
CA HIS A 235 -25.65 2.64 -9.81
C HIS A 235 -25.06 1.33 -9.29
N ASP A 236 -23.80 1.33 -8.81
CA ASP A 236 -23.18 0.16 -8.15
C ASP A 236 -23.99 -0.40 -6.97
N PHE A 237 -24.88 0.38 -6.35
CA PHE A 237 -25.67 -0.03 -5.18
C PHE A 237 -27.17 -0.14 -5.49
N SER A 238 -27.54 -0.25 -6.77
CA SER A 238 -28.92 -0.50 -7.19
C SER A 238 -29.43 -1.89 -6.79
N GLU A 239 -28.51 -2.81 -6.50
CA GLU A 239 -28.78 -4.17 -6.03
C GLU A 239 -28.01 -4.44 -4.74
N GLU A 240 -28.50 -5.41 -3.95
CA GLU A 240 -27.82 -5.85 -2.74
C GLU A 240 -26.53 -6.59 -3.09
N ILE A 241 -25.45 -6.28 -2.38
CA ILE A 241 -24.15 -6.92 -2.52
C ILE A 241 -23.89 -7.74 -1.26
N ASP A 242 -23.62 -9.03 -1.43
CA ASP A 242 -23.13 -9.87 -0.34
C ASP A 242 -21.73 -9.42 0.08
N VAL A 243 -21.64 -8.97 1.34
CA VAL A 243 -20.41 -8.52 1.99
C VAL A 243 -20.11 -9.38 3.23
N GLY A 244 -20.58 -10.63 3.19
CA GLY A 244 -20.36 -11.66 4.18
C GLY A 244 -18.92 -12.14 4.30
N PHE A 245 -18.69 -13.05 5.25
CA PHE A 245 -17.35 -13.51 5.58
C PHE A 245 -16.70 -14.19 4.38
N ASP A 246 -17.42 -15.08 3.71
CA ASP A 246 -16.90 -15.82 2.54
C ASP A 246 -16.56 -14.87 1.39
N ALA A 247 -17.41 -13.88 1.12
CA ALA A 247 -17.19 -12.84 0.10
C ALA A 247 -15.98 -11.96 0.39
N THR A 248 -15.48 -11.94 1.63
CA THR A 248 -14.32 -11.13 2.04
C THR A 248 -13.14 -11.95 2.57
N SER A 249 -13.23 -13.28 2.51
CA SER A 249 -12.26 -14.21 3.06
C SER A 249 -10.89 -14.13 2.39
N GLU A 250 -10.83 -13.69 1.13
CA GLU A 250 -9.60 -13.49 0.37
C GLU A 250 -8.77 -12.28 0.82
N PHE A 251 -9.40 -11.31 1.51
CA PHE A 251 -8.74 -10.09 1.92
C PHE A 251 -7.94 -10.28 3.21
N ALA A 252 -6.85 -9.51 3.34
CA ALA A 252 -6.06 -9.48 4.57
C ALA A 252 -6.96 -9.18 5.79
N ARG A 253 -6.78 -9.93 6.88
CA ARG A 253 -7.52 -9.76 8.14
C ARG A 253 -7.54 -8.30 8.63
N ALA A 254 -8.60 -7.93 9.32
CA ALA A 254 -8.69 -6.64 9.99
C ALA A 254 -7.85 -6.68 11.28
N SER A 255 -7.08 -5.61 11.54
CA SER A 255 -6.50 -5.32 12.84
C SER A 255 -7.04 -3.97 13.33
N PRO A 256 -7.05 -3.68 14.64
CA PRO A 256 -7.56 -2.41 15.15
C PRO A 256 -6.91 -1.18 14.50
N ASP A 257 -5.58 -1.22 14.30
CA ASP A 257 -4.83 -0.15 13.63
C ASP A 257 -5.22 -0.01 12.15
N LYS A 258 -5.43 -1.12 11.47
CA LYS A 258 -5.85 -1.13 10.07
C LYS A 258 -7.26 -0.58 9.92
N VAL A 259 -8.19 -0.98 10.79
CA VAL A 259 -9.55 -0.43 10.83
C VAL A 259 -9.49 1.08 11.03
N LYS A 260 -8.71 1.55 12.01
CA LYS A 260 -8.52 2.97 12.28
C LYS A 260 -7.99 3.73 11.07
N ASP A 261 -6.90 3.26 10.45
CA ASP A 261 -6.32 3.87 9.25
C ASP A 261 -7.32 3.95 8.09
N ARG A 262 -8.09 2.87 7.85
CA ARG A 262 -9.05 2.80 6.75
C ARG A 262 -10.25 3.71 6.98
N LEU A 263 -10.83 3.70 8.18
CA LEU A 263 -11.93 4.61 8.51
C LEU A 263 -11.49 6.08 8.49
N SER A 264 -10.28 6.39 8.98
CA SER A 264 -9.73 7.75 8.90
C SER A 264 -9.58 8.23 7.46
N LYS A 265 -9.07 7.37 6.56
CA LYS A 265 -8.95 7.70 5.13
C LYS A 265 -10.31 7.87 4.46
N MET A 266 -11.28 6.99 4.77
CA MET A 266 -12.64 7.12 4.24
C MET A 266 -13.29 8.43 4.67
N LYS A 267 -13.17 8.80 5.95
CA LYS A 267 -13.65 10.08 6.47
C LYS A 267 -13.00 11.27 5.78
N ALA A 268 -11.67 11.29 5.65
CA ALA A 268 -10.96 12.39 5.01
C ALA A 268 -11.36 12.58 3.54
N ASN A 269 -11.47 11.48 2.79
CA ASN A 269 -11.92 11.53 1.40
C ASN A 269 -13.37 11.98 1.30
N LEU A 270 -14.25 11.46 2.18
CA LEU A 270 -15.64 11.87 2.22
C LEU A 270 -15.76 13.37 2.58
N SER A 271 -15.02 13.88 3.56
CA SER A 271 -15.02 15.31 3.91
C SER A 271 -14.69 16.19 2.70
N SER A 272 -13.69 15.80 1.90
CA SER A 272 -13.35 16.54 0.68
C SER A 272 -14.47 16.48 -0.37
N ILE A 273 -15.15 15.34 -0.53
CA ILE A 273 -16.29 15.22 -1.44
C ILE A 273 -17.43 16.13 -0.98
N ILE A 274 -17.76 16.11 0.32
CA ILE A 274 -18.83 16.95 0.88
C ILE A 274 -18.48 18.43 0.76
N GLU A 275 -17.24 18.83 1.05
CA GLU A 275 -16.81 20.23 0.90
C GLU A 275 -16.96 20.73 -0.54
N ASN A 276 -16.56 19.92 -1.52
CA ASN A 276 -16.70 20.30 -2.93
C ASN A 276 -18.17 20.36 -3.37
N TRP A 277 -18.98 19.41 -2.89
CA TRP A 277 -20.43 19.41 -3.13
C TRP A 277 -21.10 20.66 -2.53
N GLU A 278 -20.77 21.03 -1.30
CA GLU A 278 -21.29 22.25 -0.65
C GLU A 278 -20.82 23.52 -1.36
N ARG A 279 -19.52 23.64 -1.71
CA ARG A 279 -18.98 24.80 -2.43
C ARG A 279 -19.61 25.00 -3.81
N SER A 280 -20.09 23.94 -4.45
CA SER A 280 -20.68 24.03 -5.79
C SER A 280 -22.05 24.70 -5.83
N GLY A 281 -22.63 25.04 -4.66
CA GLY A 281 -24.01 25.53 -4.57
C GLY A 281 -25.07 24.47 -4.86
N GLN A 282 -24.68 23.26 -5.26
CA GLN A 282 -25.56 22.09 -5.34
C GLN A 282 -25.86 21.49 -3.95
N GLY A 283 -25.20 22.04 -2.91
CA GLY A 283 -25.57 21.96 -1.50
C GLY A 283 -26.37 23.19 -1.00
N ASP A 284 -27.06 23.91 -1.88
CA ASP A 284 -28.01 25.01 -1.60
C ASP A 284 -27.55 26.14 -0.64
N GLU A 285 -26.25 26.42 -0.61
CA GLU A 285 -25.67 27.75 -0.37
C GLU A 285 -24.35 27.79 -1.17
N GLY A 286 -24.38 28.34 -2.39
CA GLY A 286 -23.15 28.74 -3.07
C GLY A 286 -22.46 29.77 -2.18
N ARG A 287 -21.27 29.47 -1.68
CA ARG A 287 -20.50 30.44 -0.92
C ARG A 287 -20.28 31.68 -1.78
N ILE A 288 -20.86 32.80 -1.35
CA ILE A 288 -20.27 34.10 -1.59
C ILE A 288 -19.04 34.09 -0.69
N ASP A 289 -17.85 34.01 -1.27
CA ASP A 289 -16.65 34.30 -0.50
C ASP A 289 -16.79 35.76 -0.04
N GLU A 290 -16.87 36.01 1.26
CA GLU A 290 -16.90 37.34 1.88
C GLU A 290 -15.53 38.05 1.78
N ASP A 291 -14.86 37.89 0.63
CA ASP A 291 -13.57 38.52 0.31
C ASP A 291 -13.67 39.47 -0.91
N ASP A 292 -14.88 39.73 -1.42
CA ASP A 292 -15.15 40.86 -2.33
C ASP A 292 -15.61 42.10 -1.53
N ASP A 293 -14.77 42.52 -0.58
CA ASP A 293 -14.79 43.89 -0.04
C ASP A 293 -14.01 44.80 -1.00
N ASP A 294 -14.56 45.05 -2.18
CA ASP A 294 -14.12 46.13 -3.05
C ASP A 294 -15.28 47.10 -3.32
N GLU A 295 -15.08 48.31 -2.78
CA GLU A 295 -15.60 49.61 -3.18
C GLU A 295 -16.95 50.08 -2.61
N GLU A 296 -16.80 51.08 -1.74
CA GLU A 296 -17.79 52.03 -1.24
C GLU A 296 -18.68 52.61 -2.36
N GLU A 297 -19.99 52.74 -2.10
CA GLU A 297 -20.81 53.88 -2.55
C GLU A 297 -22.07 53.96 -1.64
N PRO A 298 -22.24 55.03 -0.82
CA PRO A 298 -23.42 55.21 0.01
C PRO A 298 -24.46 56.08 -0.72
N GLY A 299 -25.49 55.45 -1.29
CA GLY A 299 -26.59 56.15 -1.97
C GLY A 299 -27.94 55.55 -1.62
N GLY A 300 -28.74 56.29 -0.85
CA GLY A 300 -30.02 55.82 -0.31
C GLY A 300 -31.18 55.68 -1.30
N GLY A 301 -32.25 55.02 -0.84
CA GLY A 301 -33.52 54.97 -1.55
C GLY A 301 -34.47 53.93 -0.99
N SER A 302 -35.43 54.40 -0.19
CA SER A 302 -36.60 53.65 0.27
C SER A 302 -37.43 53.11 -0.90
N GLN A 303 -37.82 51.83 -0.88
CA GLN A 303 -39.17 51.44 -1.28
C GLN A 303 -39.58 50.06 -0.77
N ASP A 304 -40.61 50.10 0.07
CA ASP A 304 -41.57 49.04 0.36
C ASP A 304 -42.12 48.42 -0.95
N SER A 305 -41.97 47.11 -1.10
CA SER A 305 -42.99 46.28 -1.74
C SER A 305 -43.05 44.91 -1.08
N SER A 306 -44.00 44.79 -0.18
CA SER A 306 -44.66 43.53 0.19
C SER A 306 -44.91 42.61 -1.02
N VAL A 307 -44.17 41.51 -1.08
CA VAL A 307 -44.58 40.29 -1.79
C VAL A 307 -44.49 39.12 -0.82
N GLU A 308 -45.62 38.43 -0.74
CA GLU A 308 -45.95 37.34 0.16
C GLU A 308 -44.98 36.15 0.07
N GLY A 309 -44.71 35.54 1.22
CA GLY A 309 -44.55 34.10 1.34
C GLY A 309 -43.28 33.49 0.74
N VAL A 310 -42.13 33.70 1.39
CA VAL A 310 -41.07 32.69 1.36
C VAL A 310 -40.79 32.29 2.80
N ALA A 311 -41.14 31.04 3.11
CA ALA A 311 -40.82 30.40 4.37
C ALA A 311 -39.37 30.68 4.74
N SER A 312 -39.13 31.00 6.01
CA SER A 312 -37.80 31.11 6.59
C SER A 312 -36.91 30.01 6.02
N ALA A 313 -35.86 30.40 5.31
CA ALA A 313 -34.85 29.48 4.81
C ALA A 313 -34.23 28.77 6.02
N GLU A 314 -34.75 27.59 6.35
CA GLU A 314 -34.08 26.68 7.25
C GLU A 314 -32.74 26.37 6.61
N LYS A 315 -31.68 26.98 7.17
CA LYS A 315 -30.31 26.80 6.73
C LYS A 315 -29.99 25.30 6.73
N TYR A 316 -29.88 24.71 5.54
CA TYR A 316 -29.66 23.28 5.44
C TYR A 316 -28.37 22.88 6.17
N GLN A 317 -28.42 21.80 6.93
CA GLN A 317 -27.26 21.33 7.68
C GLN A 317 -26.18 20.79 6.74
N TRP A 318 -24.93 21.21 6.96
CA TRP A 318 -23.77 20.82 6.14
C TRP A 318 -23.69 19.29 5.98
N GLY A 319 -23.52 18.85 4.73
CA GLY A 319 -23.37 17.46 4.34
C GLY A 319 -24.63 16.60 4.44
N ARG A 320 -25.73 17.12 5.00
CA ARG A 320 -26.98 16.36 5.13
C ARG A 320 -27.73 16.34 3.79
N SER A 321 -28.14 15.14 3.38
CA SER A 321 -29.03 14.96 2.22
C SER A 321 -30.50 15.19 2.53
N GLU A 322 -30.90 14.97 3.78
CA GLU A 322 -32.29 15.00 4.18
C GLU A 322 -32.90 16.38 3.94
N GLY A 323 -34.08 16.41 3.32
CA GLY A 323 -34.75 17.64 2.88
C GLY A 323 -34.29 18.20 1.52
N ARG A 324 -33.26 17.63 0.88
CA ARG A 324 -32.71 18.15 -0.40
C ARG A 324 -33.07 17.25 -1.59
N GLN A 325 -34.21 17.51 -2.22
CA GLN A 325 -34.82 16.65 -3.27
C GLN A 325 -33.99 16.41 -4.56
N LYS A 326 -32.95 17.21 -4.84
CA LYS A 326 -32.11 17.07 -6.05
C LYS A 326 -30.63 16.74 -5.77
N ALA A 327 -30.27 16.56 -4.51
CA ALA A 327 -28.87 16.44 -4.09
C ALA A 327 -28.23 15.11 -4.50
N PHE A 328 -28.98 14.00 -4.47
CA PHE A 328 -28.42 12.65 -4.60
C PHE A 328 -27.80 12.38 -5.98
N ASP A 329 -28.50 12.68 -7.07
CA ASP A 329 -28.00 12.49 -8.44
C ASP A 329 -26.78 13.36 -8.75
N CYS A 330 -26.62 14.48 -8.04
CA CYS A 330 -25.49 15.38 -8.21
C CYS A 330 -24.24 14.93 -7.44
N ARG A 331 -24.38 14.21 -6.32
CA ARG A 331 -23.25 13.76 -5.48
C ARG A 331 -22.25 12.89 -6.24
N GLU A 332 -22.73 12.05 -7.17
CA GLU A 332 -21.87 11.24 -8.03
C GLU A 332 -20.88 12.09 -8.84
N SER A 333 -21.27 13.30 -9.24
CA SER A 333 -20.40 14.22 -10.00
C SER A 333 -19.18 14.67 -9.19
N PHE A 334 -19.24 14.66 -7.86
CA PHE A 334 -18.15 15.07 -6.96
C PHE A 334 -17.25 13.91 -6.54
N LEU A 335 -17.57 12.69 -6.93
CA LEU A 335 -16.77 11.51 -6.64
C LEU A 335 -15.41 11.59 -7.36
N GLY A 336 -15.40 12.05 -8.61
CA GLY A 336 -14.19 12.24 -9.41
C GLY A 336 -13.38 10.95 -9.58
N SER A 337 -12.24 10.86 -8.89
CA SER A 337 -11.36 9.67 -8.91
C SER A 337 -11.56 8.73 -7.73
N ASN A 338 -12.40 9.13 -6.77
CA ASN A 338 -12.68 8.37 -5.57
C ASN A 338 -13.60 7.17 -5.87
N PRO A 339 -13.57 6.13 -5.02
CA PRO A 339 -14.42 4.95 -5.21
C PRO A 339 -15.87 5.18 -4.74
N SER A 340 -16.82 4.56 -5.44
CA SER A 340 -18.28 4.69 -5.22
C SER A 340 -18.74 4.30 -3.81
N TYR A 341 -18.02 3.39 -3.13
CA TYR A 341 -18.33 3.01 -1.74
C TYR A 341 -18.32 4.19 -0.75
N LEU A 342 -17.70 5.33 -1.11
CA LEU A 342 -17.76 6.55 -0.28
C LEU A 342 -19.12 7.24 -0.34
N LEU A 343 -19.84 7.15 -1.45
CA LEU A 343 -21.23 7.63 -1.53
C LEU A 343 -22.16 6.72 -0.73
N TYR A 344 -21.94 5.41 -0.82
CA TYR A 344 -22.63 4.46 0.05
C TYR A 344 -22.32 4.73 1.52
N PHE A 345 -21.06 4.97 1.88
CA PHE A 345 -20.68 5.35 3.23
C PHE A 345 -21.39 6.61 3.71
N TRP A 346 -21.47 7.64 2.87
CA TRP A 346 -22.20 8.87 3.18
C TRP A 346 -23.69 8.59 3.45
N ASP A 347 -24.35 7.87 2.55
CA ASP A 347 -25.77 7.53 2.68
C ASP A 347 -26.06 6.69 3.94
N VAL A 348 -25.20 5.72 4.24
CA VAL A 348 -25.28 4.91 5.46
C VAL A 348 -25.08 5.77 6.71
N LEU A 349 -24.12 6.70 6.72
CA LEU A 349 -23.89 7.59 7.85
C LEU A 349 -25.09 8.51 8.10
N ASP A 350 -25.69 9.05 7.04
CA ASP A 350 -26.87 9.92 7.10
C ASP A 350 -28.08 9.16 7.68
N LYS A 351 -28.36 7.95 7.16
CA LYS A 351 -29.52 7.13 7.56
C LYS A 351 -29.44 6.51 8.95
N ASN A 352 -28.24 6.43 9.54
CA ASN A 352 -28.00 5.70 10.79
C ASN A 352 -27.54 6.61 11.94
N ASP A 353 -27.77 7.92 11.89
CA ASP A 353 -27.37 8.89 12.94
C ASP A 353 -25.87 8.89 13.25
N LEU A 354 -25.06 8.47 12.28
CA LEU A 354 -23.60 8.38 12.44
C LEU A 354 -22.88 9.56 11.80
N PHE A 355 -23.56 10.37 10.98
CA PHE A 355 -22.96 11.46 10.23
C PHE A 355 -22.23 12.46 11.13
N ASP A 356 -22.90 13.07 12.10
CA ASP A 356 -22.29 14.10 12.96
C ASP A 356 -21.07 13.55 13.68
N THR A 357 -21.18 12.35 14.26
CA THR A 357 -20.09 11.70 14.97
C THR A 357 -18.89 11.37 14.06
N ASN A 358 -19.10 11.20 12.75
CA ASN A 358 -18.05 10.89 11.78
C ASN A 358 -17.49 12.11 11.07
N MET A 359 -18.29 13.16 10.90
CA MET A 359 -18.05 14.27 9.98
C MET A 359 -18.00 15.64 10.66
N LYS A 360 -17.98 15.73 12.01
CA LYS A 360 -17.87 17.02 12.74
C LYS A 360 -16.86 17.93 12.07
N LYS A 361 -17.33 19.10 11.62
CA LYS A 361 -16.48 20.18 11.13
C LYS A 361 -15.53 20.55 12.26
N ARG A 362 -14.25 20.17 12.13
CA ARG A 362 -13.21 20.77 12.96
C ARG A 362 -13.25 22.25 12.64
N HIS A 363 -13.51 23.10 13.63
CA HIS A 363 -13.38 24.55 13.44
C HIS A 363 -12.02 24.81 12.79
N LYS A 364 -11.99 25.69 11.78
CA LYS A 364 -10.82 25.97 10.93
C LYS A 364 -9.56 26.21 11.79
N GLU A 365 -9.73 26.82 12.97
CA GLU A 365 -8.70 27.03 14.00
C GLU A 365 -8.11 25.74 14.60
N VAL A 366 -8.91 24.70 14.84
CA VAL A 366 -8.42 23.41 15.36
C VAL A 366 -7.65 22.65 14.28
N GLN A 367 -8.12 22.71 13.03
CA GLN A 367 -7.45 22.13 11.88
C GLN A 367 -6.10 22.83 11.61
N GLU A 368 -6.07 24.16 11.65
CA GLU A 368 -4.82 24.94 11.54
C GLU A 368 -3.87 24.67 12.72
N SER A 369 -4.39 24.47 13.95
CA SER A 369 -3.57 24.08 15.11
C SER A 369 -2.98 22.68 14.96
N GLU A 370 -3.74 21.71 14.43
CA GLU A 370 -3.26 20.35 14.20
C GLU A 370 -2.32 20.29 13.00
N ASP A 371 -2.57 21.05 11.94
CA ASP A 371 -1.71 21.15 10.77
C ASP A 371 -0.39 21.86 11.12
N ASN A 372 -0.43 22.88 11.99
CA ASN A 372 0.79 23.49 12.55
C ASN A 372 1.54 22.54 13.47
N ARG A 373 0.83 21.75 14.27
CA ARG A 373 1.43 20.71 15.12
C ARG A 373 2.04 19.57 14.28
N LEU A 374 1.39 19.15 13.21
CA LEU A 374 1.89 18.18 12.24
C LEU A 374 3.12 18.70 11.49
N LYS A 375 3.11 19.98 11.10
CA LYS A 375 4.28 20.66 10.50
C LYS A 375 5.46 20.72 11.47
N MET A 376 5.21 21.00 12.76
CA MET A 376 6.26 20.94 13.79
C MET A 376 6.82 19.53 13.96
N VAL A 377 5.97 18.51 14.07
CA VAL A 377 6.39 17.11 14.21
C VAL A 377 7.12 16.62 12.96
N GLN A 378 6.71 17.05 11.76
CA GLN A 378 7.43 16.77 10.51
C GLN A 378 8.79 17.48 10.46
N GLY A 379 8.87 18.72 10.95
CA GLY A 379 10.13 19.46 11.12
C GLY A 379 11.11 18.74 12.06
N GLU A 380 10.63 18.29 13.21
CA GLU A 380 11.42 17.49 14.16
C GLU A 380 11.84 16.14 13.55
N ALA A 381 10.99 15.50 12.75
CA ALA A 381 11.32 14.26 12.06
C ALA A 381 12.40 14.48 10.97
N THR A 382 12.36 15.62 10.26
CA THR A 382 13.40 15.98 9.30
C THR A 382 14.72 16.31 9.97
N ASP A 383 14.69 17.02 11.11
CA ASP A 383 15.90 17.33 11.89
C ASP A 383 16.53 16.08 12.47
N ASN A 384 15.72 15.16 13.02
CA ASN A 384 16.20 13.87 13.51
C ASN A 384 16.81 13.01 12.39
N ARG A 385 16.25 13.07 11.18
CA ARG A 385 16.82 12.39 10.01
C ARG A 385 18.16 12.99 9.59
N LEU A 386 18.29 14.31 9.62
CA LEU A 386 19.54 15.03 9.37
C LEU A 386 20.62 14.69 10.40
N ILE A 387 20.25 14.66 11.69
CA ILE A 387 21.16 14.26 12.78
C ILE A 387 21.60 12.80 12.62
N LEU A 388 20.68 11.90 12.25
CA LEU A 388 20.99 10.50 12.02
C LEU A 388 21.95 10.32 10.83
N GLN A 389 21.73 11.04 9.73
CA GLN A 389 22.61 11.04 8.56
C GLN A 389 24.00 11.55 8.91
N ALA A 390 24.11 12.69 9.61
CA ALA A 390 25.39 13.23 10.06
C ALA A 390 26.14 12.25 10.98
N THR A 391 25.42 11.52 11.83
CA THR A 391 26.00 10.52 12.72
C THR A 391 26.52 9.30 11.94
N LEU A 392 25.79 8.84 10.93
CA LEU A 392 26.21 7.76 10.04
C LEU A 392 27.45 8.14 9.23
N ASP A 393 27.50 9.37 8.71
CA ASP A 393 28.63 9.88 7.95
C ASP A 393 29.88 10.01 8.84
N ARG A 394 29.73 10.50 10.08
CA ARG A 394 30.81 10.54 11.08
C ARG A 394 31.31 9.14 11.42
N LYS A 395 30.41 8.16 11.61
CA LYS A 395 30.77 6.76 11.87
C LYS A 395 31.53 6.15 10.68
N GLY A 396 31.09 6.42 9.46
CA GLY A 396 31.77 6.01 8.22
C GLY A 396 33.17 6.60 8.10
N TYR A 397 33.32 7.90 8.40
CA TYR A 397 34.63 8.56 8.44
C TYR A 397 35.57 7.93 9.47
N LEU A 398 35.09 7.75 10.71
CA LEU A 398 35.90 7.14 11.78
C LEU A 398 36.33 5.71 11.42
N LYS A 399 35.45 4.91 10.80
CA LYS A 399 35.79 3.56 10.34
C LYS A 399 36.93 3.59 9.31
N ARG A 400 36.82 4.43 8.28
CA ARG A 400 37.89 4.61 7.27
C ARG A 400 39.21 5.05 7.90
N ARG A 401 39.16 5.95 8.88
CA ARG A 401 40.36 6.41 9.60
C ARG A 401 41.00 5.29 10.41
N ILE A 402 40.21 4.47 11.10
CA ILE A 402 40.71 3.30 11.82
C ILE A 402 41.38 2.32 10.86
N ASP A 403 40.77 2.03 9.71
CA ASP A 403 41.35 1.10 8.73
C ASP A 403 42.67 1.65 8.17
N THR A 404 42.74 2.95 7.88
CA THR A 404 43.97 3.64 7.47
C THR A 404 45.07 3.51 8.54
N LEU A 405 44.74 3.79 9.80
CA LEU A 405 45.69 3.69 10.91
C LEU A 405 46.18 2.24 11.14
N LYS A 406 45.33 1.24 10.89
CA LYS A 406 45.72 -0.17 10.93
C LYS A 406 46.73 -0.50 9.83
N ASP A 407 46.53 0.03 8.63
CA ASP A 407 47.47 -0.14 7.51
C ASP A 407 48.81 0.55 7.78
N GLU A 408 48.78 1.79 8.26
CA GLU A 408 49.99 2.52 8.69
C GLU A 408 50.75 1.71 9.77
N ALA A 409 50.05 1.19 10.79
CA ALA A 409 50.66 0.37 11.82
C ALA A 409 51.22 -0.98 11.31
N ARG A 410 50.63 -1.55 10.26
CA ARG A 410 51.18 -2.73 9.58
C ARG A 410 52.48 -2.40 8.84
N GLN A 411 52.50 -1.29 8.10
CA GLN A 411 53.69 -0.84 7.39
C GLN A 411 54.84 -0.52 8.34
N ILE A 412 54.57 0.11 9.48
CA ILE A 412 55.60 0.39 10.49
C ILE A 412 56.19 -0.91 11.05
N ARG A 413 55.33 -1.88 11.42
CA ARG A 413 55.80 -3.19 11.90
C ARG A 413 56.66 -3.92 10.88
N PHE A 414 56.29 -3.85 9.60
CA PHE A 414 57.08 -4.45 8.52
C PHE A 414 58.46 -3.78 8.38
N LYS A 415 58.53 -2.45 8.43
CA LYS A 415 59.80 -1.72 8.38
C LYS A 415 60.72 -2.03 9.57
N ILE A 416 60.15 -2.14 10.77
CA ILE A 416 60.90 -2.54 11.97
C ILE A 416 61.50 -3.94 11.76
N PHE A 417 60.67 -4.90 11.33
CA PHE A 417 61.13 -6.25 11.04
C PHE A 417 62.24 -6.30 9.98
N GLU A 418 62.12 -5.54 8.88
CA GLU A 418 63.19 -5.46 7.87
C GLU A 418 64.48 -4.87 8.43
N SER A 419 64.38 -3.83 9.28
CA SER A 419 65.55 -3.23 9.90
C SER A 419 66.25 -4.16 10.89
N GLU A 420 65.49 -4.94 11.67
CA GLU A 420 66.01 -5.96 12.58
C GLU A 420 66.69 -7.09 11.80
N GLN A 421 66.06 -7.59 10.73
CA GLN A 421 66.66 -8.61 9.86
C GLN A 421 67.96 -8.13 9.20
N ALA A 422 68.00 -6.88 8.75
CA ALA A 422 69.20 -6.28 8.19
C ALA A 422 70.32 -6.15 9.23
N PHE A 423 69.98 -5.77 10.46
CA PHE A 423 70.91 -5.69 11.58
C PHE A 423 71.54 -7.06 11.89
N TYR A 424 70.72 -8.10 12.09
CA TYR A 424 71.22 -9.45 12.39
C TYR A 424 72.07 -10.04 11.26
N LYS A 425 71.71 -9.82 10.00
CA LYS A 425 72.52 -10.26 8.85
C LYS A 425 73.89 -9.60 8.83
N LYS A 426 73.97 -8.32 9.18
CA LYS A 426 75.24 -7.60 9.25
C LYS A 426 76.10 -8.15 10.39
N GLU A 427 75.53 -8.31 11.58
CA GLU A 427 76.24 -8.84 12.75
C GLU A 427 76.76 -10.26 12.50
N LEU A 428 75.96 -11.12 11.86
CA LEU A 428 76.38 -12.49 11.51
C LEU A 428 77.55 -12.47 10.50
N LYS A 429 77.51 -11.58 9.51
CA LYS A 429 78.61 -11.41 8.55
C LYS A 429 79.89 -10.90 9.23
N ASP A 430 79.76 -9.91 10.10
CA ASP A 430 80.91 -9.36 10.85
C ASP A 430 81.57 -10.47 11.71
N LEU A 431 80.76 -11.35 12.33
CA LEU A 431 81.25 -12.53 13.06
C LEU A 431 81.91 -13.58 12.15
N GLU A 432 81.34 -13.86 10.98
CA GLU A 432 81.95 -14.79 9.99
C GLU A 432 83.32 -14.29 9.51
N ASP A 433 83.43 -12.98 9.23
CA ASP A 433 84.68 -12.33 8.81
C ASP A 433 85.74 -12.39 9.94
N GLU A 434 85.34 -12.21 11.21
CA GLU A 434 86.23 -12.32 12.37
C GLU A 434 86.73 -13.77 12.59
N ILE A 435 85.86 -14.76 12.43
CA ILE A 435 86.23 -16.18 12.49
C ILE A 435 87.19 -16.54 11.36
N ALA A 436 86.94 -16.08 10.13
CA ALA A 436 87.82 -16.33 8.99
C ALA A 436 89.22 -15.75 9.23
N LYS A 437 89.29 -14.51 9.75
CA LYS A 437 90.56 -13.88 10.12
C LYS A 437 91.31 -14.65 11.20
N CYS A 438 90.62 -15.12 12.25
CA CYS A 438 91.21 -15.96 13.29
C CYS A 438 91.80 -17.25 12.71
N ASN A 439 91.10 -17.90 11.78
CA ASN A 439 91.56 -19.14 11.14
C ASN A 439 92.79 -18.91 10.24
N GLU A 440 92.87 -17.80 9.52
CA GLU A 440 94.05 -17.44 8.72
C GLU A 440 95.29 -17.15 9.59
N GLU A 441 95.10 -16.56 10.76
CA GLU A 441 96.18 -16.32 11.72
C GLU A 441 96.70 -17.62 12.36
N HIS A 442 95.81 -18.59 12.64
CA HIS A 442 96.19 -19.88 13.23
C HIS A 442 96.76 -20.89 12.21
N GLY A 443 96.44 -20.76 10.91
CA GLY A 443 96.99 -21.62 9.86
C GLY A 443 98.40 -21.26 9.37
N LYS A 444 99.01 -20.21 9.92
CA LYS A 444 100.37 -19.72 9.57
C LYS A 444 101.45 -20.06 10.61
N ASN A 445 101.08 -20.75 11.70
CA ASN A 445 101.99 -21.39 12.65
C ASN A 445 102.06 -22.89 12.37
#